data_AF-A0A2M7RGY7-F1
#
_entry.id   AF-A0A2M7RGY7-F1
#
_cell.length_a   1.000
_cell.length_b   1.000
_cell.length_c   1.000
_cell.angle_alpha   90.00
_cell.angle_beta   90.00
_cell.angle_gamma   90.00
#
_symmetry.space_group_name_H-M   'P 1'
#
loop_
_entity.id
_entity.type
_entity.pdbx_description
1 polymer ?
#
loop_
_entity_poly.entity_id
_entity_poly.type
_entity_poly.pdbx_seq_one_letter_code
_entity_poly.pdbx_strand_id
1 'polypeptide(L)'
;MPINKPWHLKHKMPKNPIRKIAIALSFLFILVLPKQSLALLPSECGKLKFATEVSTVIVKGEITQVETGKESDVIYTYTSVKVDKYYKGSGAENIIIRQWGGCEGDMCSWAEDEPNFAVGQKGRFFLAKDSEYYVPVCGWGVISSLDYYKSMTGGYFIYIIGAVIILSIAALILLKKRKKLEENRDS
;
A
#
# COMPACT_ATOMS: atom_id res chain seq x y z
N MET A 1 -59.23 17.33 -58.63
CA MET A 1 -59.30 16.67 -57.31
C MET A 1 -57.92 16.77 -56.65
N PRO A 2 -57.75 17.50 -55.55
CA PRO A 2 -56.46 17.63 -54.89
C PRO A 2 -56.22 16.43 -53.95
N ILE A 3 -55.02 15.84 -54.06
CA ILE A 3 -54.56 14.73 -53.22
C ILE A 3 -53.93 15.31 -51.95
N ASN A 4 -54.40 14.80 -50.80
CA ASN A 4 -54.06 15.20 -49.44
C ASN A 4 -52.55 15.19 -49.15
N LYS A 5 -52.07 16.18 -48.39
CA LYS A 5 -50.69 16.26 -47.89
C LYS A 5 -50.43 15.25 -46.77
N PRO A 6 -49.21 14.69 -46.65
CA PRO A 6 -48.88 13.76 -45.58
C PRO A 6 -48.58 14.50 -44.27
N TRP A 7 -49.15 13.99 -43.19
CA TRP A 7 -49.06 14.47 -41.84
C TRP A 7 -47.68 14.12 -41.24
N HIS A 8 -46.72 15.05 -41.30
CA HIS A 8 -45.47 14.93 -40.55
C HIS A 8 -45.68 15.33 -39.09
N LEU A 9 -46.22 14.40 -38.29
CA LEU A 9 -46.22 14.51 -36.83
C LEU A 9 -44.79 14.28 -36.32
N LYS A 10 -44.04 15.38 -36.13
CA LYS A 10 -42.81 15.39 -35.34
C LYS A 10 -43.16 15.04 -33.89
N HIS A 11 -43.10 13.75 -33.55
CA HIS A 11 -43.18 13.30 -32.17
C HIS A 11 -41.94 13.81 -31.42
N LYS A 12 -42.08 14.94 -30.72
CA LYS A 12 -41.11 15.39 -29.72
C LYS A 12 -41.04 14.30 -28.64
N MET A 13 -39.96 13.53 -28.63
CA MET A 13 -39.75 12.54 -27.58
C MET A 13 -39.82 13.21 -26.19
N PRO A 14 -40.65 12.70 -25.27
CA PRO A 14 -40.81 13.28 -23.95
C PRO A 14 -39.47 13.18 -23.20
N LYS A 15 -39.04 14.30 -22.62
CA LYS A 15 -37.84 14.40 -21.79
C LYS A 15 -38.01 13.44 -20.61
N ASN A 16 -37.39 12.26 -20.71
CA ASN A 16 -37.65 11.14 -19.81
C ASN A 16 -37.15 11.48 -18.39
N PRO A 17 -38.04 11.73 -17.41
CA PRO A 17 -37.68 12.26 -16.10
C PRO A 17 -36.79 11.28 -15.31
N ILE A 18 -36.88 9.99 -15.64
CA ILE A 18 -36.11 8.89 -15.08
C ILE A 18 -34.60 9.13 -15.23
N ARG A 19 -34.15 9.72 -16.34
CA ARG A 19 -32.72 9.99 -16.58
C ARG A 19 -32.18 11.08 -15.66
N LYS A 20 -33.01 12.06 -15.27
CA LYS A 20 -32.62 13.11 -14.33
C LYS A 20 -32.58 12.60 -12.89
N ILE A 21 -33.52 11.72 -12.53
CA ILE A 21 -33.59 11.08 -11.20
C ILE A 21 -32.38 10.18 -10.98
N ALA A 22 -32.00 9.37 -11.99
CA ALA A 22 -30.83 8.51 -11.91
C ALA A 22 -29.51 9.29 -11.72
N ILE A 23 -29.35 10.43 -12.41
CA ILE A 23 -28.17 11.31 -12.25
C ILE A 23 -28.16 11.93 -10.84
N ALA A 24 -29.29 12.43 -10.35
CA ALA A 24 -29.40 13.02 -9.02
C ALA A 24 -29.12 12.02 -7.89
N LEU A 25 -29.63 10.79 -8.01
CA LEU A 25 -29.37 9.72 -7.03
C LEU A 25 -27.90 9.27 -7.02
N SER A 26 -27.22 9.27 -8.18
CA SER A 26 -25.78 8.98 -8.22
C SER A 26 -24.93 10.04 -7.51
N PHE A 27 -25.34 11.32 -7.56
CA PHE A 27 -24.69 12.40 -6.83
C PHE A 27 -24.94 12.33 -5.31
N LEU A 28 -26.14 11.90 -4.90
CA LEU A 28 -26.50 11.75 -3.49
C LEU A 28 -25.69 10.63 -2.81
N PHE A 29 -25.41 9.53 -3.53
CA PHE A 29 -24.64 8.40 -2.98
C PHE A 29 -23.16 8.76 -2.72
N ILE A 30 -22.59 9.70 -3.50
CA ILE A 30 -21.22 10.20 -3.28
C ILE A 30 -21.15 11.11 -2.03
N LEU A 31 -22.25 11.79 -1.70
CA LEU A 31 -22.32 12.69 -0.53
C LEU A 31 -22.57 11.97 0.79
N VAL A 32 -23.13 10.75 0.76
CA VAL A 32 -23.45 9.94 1.96
C VAL A 32 -22.45 8.80 2.17
N LEU A 33 -21.32 8.79 1.45
CA LEU A 33 -20.20 7.99 1.93
C LEU A 33 -19.81 8.56 3.30
N PRO A 34 -19.90 7.78 4.40
CA PRO A 34 -19.34 8.22 5.66
C PRO A 34 -17.91 8.64 5.35
N LYS A 35 -17.54 9.86 5.74
CA LYS A 35 -16.14 10.23 5.88
C LYS A 35 -15.59 9.33 6.99
N GLN A 36 -15.35 8.06 6.65
CA GLN A 36 -14.48 7.19 7.39
C GLN A 36 -13.14 7.90 7.23
N SER A 37 -12.86 8.80 8.17
CA SER A 37 -11.52 9.27 8.41
C SER A 37 -10.73 8.00 8.60
N LEU A 38 -10.02 7.60 7.54
CA LEU A 38 -8.76 6.91 7.67
C LEU A 38 -7.94 7.80 8.58
N ALA A 39 -8.10 7.61 9.89
CA ALA A 39 -7.13 8.01 10.86
C ALA A 39 -5.93 7.12 10.57
N LEU A 40 -5.20 7.47 9.52
CA LEU A 40 -3.79 7.20 9.40
C LEU A 40 -3.20 7.86 10.63
N LEU A 41 -3.12 7.11 11.73
CA LEU A 41 -2.26 7.49 12.84
C LEU A 41 -0.91 7.72 12.17
N PRO A 42 -0.37 8.96 12.18
CA PRO A 42 0.94 9.17 11.63
C PRO A 42 1.86 8.31 12.46
N SER A 43 2.30 7.17 11.91
CA SER A 43 3.25 6.33 12.61
C SER A 43 4.47 7.21 12.83
N GLU A 44 4.75 7.56 14.10
CA GLU A 44 5.88 8.42 14.42
C GLU A 44 7.20 7.79 13.92
N CYS A 45 7.17 6.46 13.77
CA CYS A 45 8.14 5.62 13.10
C CYS A 45 8.51 6.01 11.66
N GLY A 46 7.67 6.75 10.94
CA GLY A 46 8.03 7.28 9.62
C GLY A 46 9.04 8.44 9.67
N LYS A 47 9.29 9.03 10.85
CA LYS A 47 10.18 10.18 11.00
C LYS A 47 11.55 9.74 11.49
N LEU A 48 12.58 9.97 10.67
CA LEU A 48 13.99 9.71 11.02
C LEU A 48 14.41 10.34 12.36
N LYS A 49 13.89 11.55 12.67
CA LYS A 49 14.17 12.23 13.94
C LYS A 49 13.73 11.38 15.14
N PHE A 50 12.51 10.86 15.11
CA PHE A 50 11.97 10.02 16.16
C PHE A 50 12.84 8.77 16.33
N ALA A 51 13.04 8.00 15.25
CA ALA A 51 13.87 6.79 15.29
C ALA A 51 15.29 7.04 15.85
N THR A 52 15.92 8.15 15.48
CA THR A 52 17.25 8.54 15.98
C THR A 52 17.24 8.85 17.48
N GLU A 53 16.19 9.50 17.95
CA GLU A 53 16.02 9.91 19.35
C GLU A 53 15.79 8.69 20.25
N VAL A 54 14.83 7.83 19.89
CA VAL A 54 14.44 6.68 20.69
C VAL A 54 15.40 5.48 20.61
N SER A 55 16.22 5.38 19.55
CA SER A 55 17.23 4.30 19.46
C SER A 55 18.30 4.42 20.54
N THR A 56 18.64 3.33 21.22
CA THR A 56 19.82 3.30 22.09
C THR A 56 21.10 3.12 21.28
N VAL A 57 21.00 2.42 20.15
CA VAL A 57 22.11 2.09 19.26
C VAL A 57 21.71 2.34 17.80
N ILE A 58 22.62 2.93 17.03
CA ILE A 58 22.45 3.11 15.58
C ILE A 58 23.71 2.57 14.92
N VAL A 59 23.56 1.58 14.06
CA VAL A 59 24.69 0.89 13.39
C VAL A 59 24.54 0.88 11.89
N LYS A 60 25.67 0.94 11.18
CA LYS A 60 25.80 0.48 9.79
C LYS A 60 26.29 -0.97 9.82
N GLY A 61 25.70 -1.83 9.00
CA GLY A 61 26.19 -3.19 8.88
C GLY A 61 25.55 -3.97 7.75
N GLU A 62 25.85 -5.26 7.75
CA GLU A 62 25.36 -6.27 6.80
C GLU A 62 24.71 -7.42 7.55
N ILE A 63 23.53 -7.86 7.09
CA ILE A 63 22.88 -9.06 7.58
C ILE A 63 23.66 -10.28 7.10
N THR A 64 24.18 -11.08 8.02
CA THR A 64 24.96 -12.28 7.69
C THR A 64 24.17 -13.56 7.80
N GLN A 65 23.13 -13.59 8.64
CA GLN A 65 22.33 -14.78 8.91
C GLN A 65 20.94 -14.37 9.40
N VAL A 66 19.93 -15.15 9.02
CA VAL A 66 18.55 -15.01 9.50
C VAL A 66 18.07 -16.40 9.85
N GLU A 67 17.67 -16.60 11.11
CA GLU A 67 17.20 -17.88 11.64
C GLU A 67 15.94 -17.66 12.46
N THR A 68 15.12 -18.70 12.57
CA THR A 68 13.93 -18.71 13.40
C THR A 68 14.08 -19.75 14.49
N GLY A 69 13.53 -19.45 15.67
CA GLY A 69 13.58 -20.35 16.80
C GLY A 69 12.48 -20.04 17.81
N LYS A 70 12.14 -21.04 18.61
CA LYS A 70 11.11 -20.92 19.63
C LYS A 70 11.72 -20.81 21.03
N GLU A 71 11.33 -19.76 21.74
CA GLU A 71 11.64 -19.54 23.15
C GLU A 71 10.33 -19.51 23.95
N SER A 72 10.14 -20.44 24.89
CA SER A 72 9.01 -20.43 25.84
C SER A 72 7.63 -20.17 25.18
N ASP A 73 7.35 -20.88 24.09
CA ASP A 73 6.12 -20.75 23.28
C ASP A 73 5.99 -19.55 22.34
N VAL A 74 7.01 -18.70 22.24
CA VAL A 74 7.06 -17.61 21.28
C VAL A 74 8.06 -17.91 20.18
N ILE A 75 7.65 -17.76 18.93
CA ILE A 75 8.55 -17.87 17.77
C ILE A 75 9.19 -16.50 17.54
N TYR A 76 10.52 -16.51 17.49
CA TYR A 76 11.35 -15.35 17.18
C TYR A 76 12.13 -15.59 15.89
N THR A 77 12.42 -14.48 15.21
CA THR A 77 13.42 -14.40 14.14
C THR A 77 14.66 -13.71 14.71
N TYR A 78 15.81 -14.36 14.58
CA TYR A 78 17.13 -13.89 14.97
C TYR A 78 17.91 -13.53 13.72
N THR A 79 18.32 -12.28 13.65
CA THR A 79 19.04 -11.73 12.53
C THR A 79 20.44 -11.30 12.98
N SER A 80 21.46 -12.00 12.51
CA SER A 80 22.85 -11.65 12.79
C SER A 80 23.30 -10.51 11.89
N VAL A 81 23.90 -9.48 12.49
CA VAL A 81 24.42 -8.31 11.80
C VAL A 81 25.91 -8.19 12.06
N LYS A 82 26.70 -8.18 11.00
CA LYS A 82 28.09 -7.74 11.05
C LYS A 82 28.13 -6.23 11.00
N VAL A 83 28.61 -5.61 12.08
CA VAL A 83 28.64 -4.16 12.24
C VAL A 83 29.88 -3.58 11.59
N ASP A 84 29.67 -2.66 10.65
CA ASP A 84 30.73 -1.86 10.03
C ASP A 84 31.10 -0.65 10.90
N LYS A 85 30.07 0.00 11.48
CA LYS A 85 30.24 1.26 12.20
C LYS A 85 29.07 1.53 13.15
N TYR A 86 29.40 1.97 14.36
CA TYR A 86 28.43 2.59 15.27
C TYR A 86 28.32 4.10 14.98
N TYR A 87 27.10 4.58 14.75
CA TYR A 87 26.76 6.00 14.69
C TYR A 87 26.26 6.53 16.04
N LYS A 88 25.62 5.67 16.85
CA LYS A 88 25.16 5.95 18.21
C LYS A 88 25.36 4.69 19.05
N GLY A 89 25.83 4.89 20.29
CA GLY A 89 26.19 3.79 21.19
C GLY A 89 27.49 3.09 20.78
N SER A 90 27.74 1.95 21.40
CA SER A 90 28.89 1.07 21.13
C SER A 90 28.51 -0.38 21.46
N GLY A 91 29.28 -1.35 20.97
CA GLY A 91 29.00 -2.77 21.17
C GLY A 91 29.97 -3.68 20.41
N ALA A 92 29.58 -4.94 20.26
CA ALA A 92 30.36 -5.97 19.58
C ALA A 92 30.35 -5.81 18.05
N GLU A 93 31.34 -6.37 17.37
CA GLU A 93 31.40 -6.38 15.90
C GLU A 93 30.28 -7.21 15.26
N ASN A 94 29.71 -8.16 16.01
CA ASN A 94 28.56 -8.95 15.60
C ASN A 94 27.46 -8.78 16.64
N ILE A 95 26.26 -8.42 16.19
CA ILE A 95 25.08 -8.26 17.06
C ILE A 95 23.93 -9.11 16.52
N ILE A 96 22.99 -9.44 17.39
CA ILE A 96 21.78 -10.19 17.03
C ILE A 96 20.58 -9.29 17.23
N ILE A 97 19.81 -9.09 16.16
CA ILE A 97 18.49 -8.48 16.21
C ILE A 97 17.47 -9.60 16.45
N ARG A 98 16.64 -9.46 17.49
CA ARG A 98 15.56 -10.40 17.82
C ARG A 98 14.22 -9.74 17.52
N GLN A 99 13.38 -10.44 16.77
CA GLN A 99 12.06 -9.96 16.35
C GLN A 99 11.02 -11.04 16.56
N TRP A 100 9.78 -10.63 16.78
CA TRP A 100 8.67 -11.55 16.92
C TRP A 100 8.27 -12.10 15.55
N GLY A 101 7.89 -13.37 15.50
CA GLY A 101 7.45 -14.03 14.28
C GLY A 101 8.53 -14.85 13.58
N GLY A 102 8.16 -15.43 12.44
CA GLY A 102 8.95 -16.43 11.73
C GLY A 102 8.18 -17.75 11.61
N CYS A 103 8.87 -18.79 11.12
CA CYS A 103 8.31 -20.13 11.00
C CYS A 103 9.25 -21.16 11.63
N GLU A 104 8.69 -22.09 12.40
CA GLU A 104 9.39 -23.26 12.93
C GLU A 104 8.58 -24.51 12.60
N GLY A 105 9.10 -25.34 11.67
CA GLY A 105 8.34 -26.44 11.08
C GLY A 105 7.08 -25.94 10.38
N ASP A 106 5.93 -26.47 10.78
CA ASP A 106 4.61 -26.09 10.23
C ASP A 106 3.95 -24.93 10.98
N MET A 107 4.59 -24.40 12.04
CA MET A 107 4.06 -23.29 12.82
C MET A 107 4.70 -21.98 12.36
N CYS A 108 3.87 -21.05 11.87
CA CYS A 108 4.31 -19.70 11.55
C CYS A 108 3.59 -18.69 12.43
N SER A 109 4.33 -17.68 12.88
CA SER A 109 3.80 -16.50 13.54
C SER A 109 4.20 -15.27 12.74
N TRP A 110 3.25 -14.36 12.56
CA TRP A 110 3.47 -13.09 11.88
C TRP A 110 3.23 -11.96 12.86
N ALA A 111 4.23 -11.12 13.05
CA ALA A 111 4.09 -9.86 13.73
C ALA A 111 3.86 -8.77 12.69
N GLU A 112 2.72 -8.08 12.79
CA GLU A 112 2.49 -6.87 12.01
C GLU A 112 3.53 -5.82 12.40
N ASP A 113 3.96 -5.02 11.43
CA ASP A 113 4.96 -3.98 11.65
C ASP A 113 6.26 -4.52 12.27
N GLU A 114 6.79 -5.64 11.77
CA GLU A 114 8.19 -6.05 12.00
C GLU A 114 8.94 -6.05 10.66
N PRO A 115 10.18 -5.51 10.58
CA PRO A 115 10.92 -5.54 9.33
C PRO A 115 11.30 -6.97 8.96
N ASN A 116 11.32 -7.27 7.67
CA ASN A 116 11.88 -8.51 7.15
C ASN A 116 13.31 -8.25 6.67
N PHE A 117 14.25 -9.09 7.11
CA PHE A 117 15.65 -9.02 6.76
C PHE A 117 16.03 -10.13 5.79
N ALA A 118 16.89 -9.81 4.82
CA ALA A 118 17.49 -10.78 3.93
C ALA A 118 19.01 -10.87 4.16
N VAL A 119 19.58 -12.07 4.07
CA VAL A 119 21.04 -12.26 4.08
C VAL A 119 21.69 -11.44 2.97
N GLY A 120 22.79 -10.76 3.29
CA GLY A 120 23.49 -9.83 2.40
C GLY A 120 22.90 -8.41 2.36
N GLN A 121 21.76 -8.17 3.02
CA GLN A 121 21.17 -6.84 3.11
C GLN A 121 22.09 -5.91 3.91
N LYS A 122 22.42 -4.76 3.31
CA LYS A 122 23.22 -3.71 3.94
C LYS A 122 22.33 -2.54 4.31
N GLY A 123 22.59 -1.93 5.47
CA GLY A 123 21.74 -0.85 5.93
C GLY A 123 22.24 -0.10 7.14
N ARG A 124 21.45 0.90 7.52
CA ARG A 124 21.53 1.55 8.82
C ARG A 124 20.36 1.05 9.67
N PHE A 125 20.68 0.45 10.81
CA PHE A 125 19.73 -0.15 11.72
C PHE A 125 19.57 0.74 12.96
N PHE A 126 18.32 0.93 13.37
CA PHE A 126 17.90 1.77 14.50
C PHE A 126 17.35 0.84 15.58
N LEU A 127 18.14 0.66 16.64
CA LEU A 127 17.97 -0.45 17.56
C LEU A 127 17.85 0.04 19.01
N ALA A 128 17.01 -0.66 19.78
CA ALA A 128 16.98 -0.60 21.23
C ALA A 128 17.68 -1.86 21.76
N LYS A 129 18.35 -1.73 22.90
CA LYS A 129 19.05 -2.85 23.53
C LYS A 129 18.07 -3.56 24.46
N ASP A 130 17.91 -4.86 24.29
CA ASP A 130 17.06 -5.71 25.10
C ASP A 130 17.88 -6.91 25.62
N SER A 131 18.40 -6.76 26.84
CA SER A 131 19.34 -7.73 27.45
C SER A 131 20.57 -7.98 26.56
N GLU A 132 20.72 -9.20 26.02
CA GLU A 132 21.78 -9.63 25.11
C GLU A 132 21.44 -9.39 23.63
N TYR A 133 20.18 -9.12 23.31
CA TYR A 133 19.70 -8.87 21.95
C TYR A 133 19.48 -7.39 21.68
N TYR A 134 19.23 -7.10 20.42
CA TYR A 134 18.74 -5.81 19.96
C TYR A 134 17.35 -5.97 19.35
N VAL A 135 16.49 -4.98 19.51
CA VAL A 135 15.16 -4.96 18.90
C VAL A 135 15.03 -3.75 17.98
N PRO A 136 14.36 -3.88 16.81
CA PRO A 136 14.07 -2.73 15.97
C PRO A 136 13.21 -1.72 16.73
N VAL A 137 13.58 -0.44 16.64
CA VAL A 137 12.85 0.64 17.34
C VAL A 137 11.50 0.95 16.68
N CYS A 138 11.29 0.43 15.48
CA CYS A 138 10.07 0.53 14.69
C CYS A 138 10.01 -0.63 13.70
N GLY A 139 8.80 -0.99 13.26
CA GLY A 139 8.54 -2.03 12.26
C GLY A 139 9.14 -1.88 10.87
N TRP A 140 9.86 -0.79 10.68
CA TRP A 140 10.53 -0.42 9.46
C TRP A 140 12.03 -0.31 9.72
N GLY A 141 12.57 -1.11 10.66
CA GLY A 141 13.88 -1.04 11.32
C GLY A 141 15.14 -0.87 10.46
N VAL A 142 14.99 -0.68 9.15
CA VAL A 142 16.01 -0.28 8.20
C VAL A 142 15.56 1.00 7.49
N ILE A 143 16.22 2.12 7.79
CA ILE A 143 16.23 3.24 6.85
C ILE A 143 17.44 3.00 5.95
N SER A 144 17.27 2.15 4.94
CA SER A 144 18.26 2.06 3.86
C SER A 144 18.25 3.41 3.17
N SER A 145 19.40 4.08 3.18
CA SER A 145 19.61 5.32 2.45
C SER A 145 19.03 5.22 1.03
N LEU A 146 18.02 6.04 0.74
CA LEU A 146 17.44 6.31 -0.58
C LEU A 146 16.78 5.17 -1.39
N ASP A 147 17.13 3.90 -1.26
CA ASP A 147 16.62 2.88 -2.19
C ASP A 147 15.20 2.39 -1.88
N TYR A 148 14.80 2.37 -0.61
CA TYR A 148 13.48 1.86 -0.21
C TYR A 148 12.32 2.78 -0.65
N TYR A 149 12.51 4.10 -0.65
CA TYR A 149 11.48 5.05 -1.10
C TYR A 149 11.21 4.94 -2.61
N LYS A 150 12.22 4.51 -3.38
CA LYS A 150 12.11 4.26 -4.83
C LYS A 150 11.33 2.97 -5.14
N SER A 151 11.42 1.97 -4.26
CA SER A 151 10.70 0.70 -4.40
C SER A 151 9.19 0.85 -4.13
N MET A 152 8.81 1.60 -3.11
CA MET A 152 7.40 1.66 -2.66
C MET A 152 6.53 2.65 -3.45
N THR A 153 7.10 3.74 -3.95
CA THR A 153 6.36 4.73 -4.75
C THR A 153 6.22 4.36 -6.23
N GLY A 154 7.07 3.47 -6.74
CA GLY A 154 7.05 3.07 -8.15
C GLY A 154 5.95 2.05 -8.50
N GLY A 155 5.70 1.05 -7.65
CA GLY A 155 4.81 -0.06 -8.00
C GLY A 155 3.32 0.28 -7.92
N TYR A 156 2.85 0.68 -6.74
CA TYR A 156 1.40 0.84 -6.48
C TYR A 156 0.78 1.99 -7.27
N PHE A 157 1.53 3.06 -7.51
CA PHE A 157 1.04 4.22 -8.26
C PHE A 157 0.78 3.88 -9.74
N ILE A 158 1.60 3.01 -10.34
CA ILE A 158 1.43 2.54 -11.71
C ILE A 158 0.18 1.66 -11.84
N TYR A 159 -0.08 0.77 -10.86
CA TYR A 159 -1.26 -0.09 -10.89
C TYR A 159 -2.58 0.69 -10.78
N ILE A 160 -2.64 1.69 -9.90
CA ILE A 160 -3.85 2.52 -9.73
C ILE A 160 -4.12 3.34 -10.99
N ILE A 161 -3.09 3.98 -11.56
CA ILE A 161 -3.23 4.73 -12.82
C ILE A 161 -3.65 3.80 -13.96
N GLY A 162 -3.04 2.61 -14.06
CA GLY A 162 -3.39 1.60 -15.05
C GLY A 162 -4.86 1.17 -14.97
N ALA A 163 -5.36 0.88 -13.77
CA ALA A 163 -6.75 0.48 -13.56
C ALA A 163 -7.75 1.59 -13.96
N VAL A 164 -7.46 2.86 -13.62
CA VAL A 164 -8.31 4.01 -13.98
C VAL A 164 -8.35 4.22 -15.49
N ILE A 165 -7.22 4.08 -16.18
CA ILE A 165 -7.15 4.21 -17.65
C ILE A 165 -7.95 3.09 -18.32
N ILE A 166 -7.78 1.84 -17.88
CA ILE A 166 -8.50 0.68 -18.44
C ILE A 166 -10.01 0.86 -18.29
N LEU A 167 -10.48 1.26 -17.10
CA LEU A 167 -11.90 1.50 -16.84
C LEU A 167 -12.46 2.64 -17.70
N SER A 168 -11.69 3.71 -17.89
CA SER A 168 -12.08 4.85 -18.74
C SER A 168 -12.22 4.45 -20.22
N ILE A 169 -11.29 3.64 -20.73
CA ILE A 169 -11.33 3.12 -22.11
C ILE A 169 -12.52 2.17 -22.28
N ALA A 170 -12.76 1.26 -21.33
CA ALA A 170 -13.89 0.34 -21.36
C ALA A 170 -15.23 1.10 -21.40
N ALA A 171 -15.37 2.15 -20.58
CA ALA A 171 -16.55 3.01 -20.58
C ALA A 171 -16.76 3.71 -21.94
N LEU A 172 -15.69 4.24 -22.55
CA LEU A 172 -15.76 4.87 -23.88
C LEU A 172 -16.17 3.89 -24.98
N ILE A 173 -15.67 2.65 -24.95
CA ILE A 173 -16.04 1.61 -25.93
C ILE A 173 -17.53 1.26 -25.79
N LEU A 174 -18.02 1.11 -24.57
CA LEU A 174 -19.44 0.81 -24.31
C LEU A 174 -20.35 1.94 -24.79
N LEU A 175 -19.95 3.21 -24.58
CA LEU A 175 -20.69 4.37 -25.08
C LEU A 175 -20.74 4.41 -26.62
N LYS A 176 -19.62 4.15 -27.30
CA LYS A 176 -19.58 4.07 -28.77
C LYS A 176 -20.46 2.94 -29.31
N LYS A 177 -20.41 1.76 -28.70
CA LYS A 177 -21.22 0.60 -29.11
C LYS A 177 -22.72 0.89 -28.95
N ARG A 178 -23.10 1.55 -27.85
CA ARG A 178 -24.49 1.99 -27.62
C ARG A 178 -24.96 2.97 -28.69
N LYS A 179 -24.17 4.00 -29.01
CA LYS A 179 -24.54 5.00 -30.04
C LYS A 179 -24.75 4.37 -31.42
N LYS A 180 -23.90 3.41 -31.81
CA LYS A 180 -24.05 2.67 -33.07
C LYS A 180 -25.31 1.80 -33.11
N LEU A 181 -25.72 1.21 -31.98
CA LEU A 181 -26.97 0.46 -31.88
C LEU A 181 -28.20 1.35 -31.96
N GLU A 182 -28.11 2.59 -31.49
CA GLU A 182 -29.19 3.58 -31.62
C GLU A 182 -29.32 4.06 -33.08
N GLU A 183 -28.22 4.35 -33.79
CA GLU A 183 -28.24 4.74 -35.22
C GLU A 183 -28.80 3.63 -36.14
N ASN A 184 -28.45 2.37 -35.88
CA ASN A 184 -28.97 1.22 -36.65
C ASN A 184 -30.45 0.91 -36.36
N ARG A 185 -31.03 1.41 -35.27
CA ARG A 185 -32.44 1.20 -34.96
C ARG A 185 -33.34 2.18 -35.71
N ASP A 186 -32.80 3.35 -36.05
CA ASP A 186 -33.51 4.44 -36.72
C ASP A 186 -33.38 4.39 -38.26
N SER A 187 -32.60 3.44 -38.80
CA SER A 187 -32.41 3.19 -40.24
C SER A 187 -33.24 2.01 -40.71
#